data_AF-A0A972WVL0-F1
#
_entry.id   AF-A0A972WVL0-F1
#
_cell.length_a   1.000
_cell.length_b   1.000
_cell.length_c   1.000
_cell.angle_alpha   90.00
_cell.angle_beta   90.00
_cell.angle_gamma   90.00
#
_symmetry.space_group_name_H-M   'P 1'
#
loop_
_entity.id
_entity.type
_entity.pdbx_description
1 polymer ?
#
loop_
_entity_poly.entity_id
_entity_poly.type
_entity_poly.pdbx_seq_one_letter_code
_entity_poly.pdbx_strand_id
1 'polypeptide(L)'
;MDNSKFGVLETKLRSSRAKSHKILVPYITGGLTGWIDAIRYAAANGADAVEIGIPFSDPVMDGPVIQQASEKALRDGATPTSIFHELRNVDVQIPLIVMCYYNTVFRAGHERFAN
;
A
#
# COMPACT_ATOMS: atom_id res chain seq x y z
N MET A 1 -20.70 -6.18 17.62
CA MET A 1 -20.93 -6.22 16.16
C MET A 1 -20.37 -7.52 15.66
N ASP A 2 -21.12 -8.25 14.85
CA ASP A 2 -20.64 -9.47 14.22
C ASP A 2 -19.60 -9.11 13.16
N ASN A 3 -18.31 -9.27 13.49
CA ASN A 3 -17.19 -8.97 12.60
C ASN A 3 -16.90 -10.10 11.60
N SER A 4 -17.65 -11.21 11.63
CA SER A 4 -17.45 -12.33 10.69
C SER A 4 -17.82 -12.01 9.23
N LYS A 5 -18.52 -10.90 9.00
CA LYS A 5 -18.97 -10.45 7.67
C LYS A 5 -17.97 -9.58 6.90
N PHE A 6 -16.92 -9.09 7.56
CA PHE A 6 -16.04 -8.05 6.99
C PHE A 6 -14.60 -8.53 6.85
N GLY A 7 -13.91 -8.05 5.81
CA GLY A 7 -12.48 -8.32 5.62
C GLY A 7 -11.60 -7.66 6.69
N VAL A 8 -10.31 -7.99 6.67
CA VAL A 8 -9.30 -7.53 7.65
C VAL A 8 -9.27 -6.00 7.75
N LEU A 9 -9.23 -5.30 6.60
CA LEU A 9 -9.18 -3.84 6.55
C LEU A 9 -10.41 -3.22 7.21
N GLU A 10 -11.61 -3.60 6.76
CA GLU A 10 -12.85 -3.01 7.27
C GLU A 10 -13.02 -3.27 8.78
N THR A 11 -12.68 -4.48 9.23
CA THR A 11 -12.68 -4.82 10.66
C THR A 11 -11.78 -3.88 11.46
N LYS A 12 -10.53 -3.68 11.01
CA LYS A 12 -9.57 -2.78 11.66
C LYS A 12 -10.08 -1.33 11.69
N LEU A 13 -10.51 -0.79 10.55
CA LEU A 13 -10.96 0.60 10.44
C LEU A 13 -12.21 0.89 11.27
N ARG A 14 -13.15 -0.07 11.36
CA ARG A 14 -14.33 0.05 12.23
C ARG A 14 -13.92 0.08 13.70
N SER A 15 -13.00 -0.79 14.11
CA SER A 15 -12.48 -0.80 15.49
C SER A 15 -11.76 0.50 15.86
N SER A 16 -10.97 1.08 14.95
CA SER A 16 -10.32 2.38 15.19
C SER A 16 -11.33 3.52 15.31
N ARG A 17 -12.32 3.57 14.40
CA ARG A 17 -13.38 4.59 14.44
C ARG A 17 -14.23 4.50 15.71
N ALA A 18 -14.51 3.30 16.21
CA ALA A 18 -15.25 3.09 17.45
C ALA A 18 -14.55 3.66 18.70
N LYS A 19 -13.23 3.88 18.62
CA LYS A 19 -12.43 4.53 19.68
C LYS A 19 -12.41 6.06 19.56
N SER A 20 -13.29 6.66 18.75
CA SER A 20 -13.33 8.09 18.43
C SER A 20 -12.00 8.64 17.86
N HIS A 21 -11.20 7.75 17.25
CA HIS A 21 -9.97 8.11 16.58
C HIS A 21 -10.25 8.38 15.09
N LYS A 22 -9.64 9.44 14.54
CA LYS A 22 -9.64 9.66 13.09
C LYS A 22 -8.75 8.61 12.45
N ILE A 23 -9.20 8.01 11.36
CA ILE A 23 -8.42 7.00 10.65
C ILE A 23 -7.24 7.66 9.94
N LEU A 24 -6.04 7.13 10.15
CA LEU A 24 -4.83 7.55 9.43
C LEU A 24 -4.36 6.42 8.49
N VAL A 25 -4.33 6.71 7.18
CA VAL A 25 -3.79 5.81 6.15
C VAL A 25 -2.73 6.56 5.34
N PRO A 26 -1.45 6.41 5.68
CA PRO A 26 -0.37 6.98 4.88
C PRO A 26 -0.24 6.26 3.55
N TYR A 27 0.04 7.02 2.50
CA TYR A 27 0.43 6.50 1.19
C TYR A 27 1.96 6.45 1.09
N ILE A 28 2.50 5.32 0.64
CA ILE A 28 3.95 5.09 0.47
C ILE A 28 4.19 4.47 -0.90
N THR A 29 5.09 5.08 -1.70
CA THR A 29 5.51 4.53 -2.99
C THR A 29 6.41 3.32 -2.79
N GLY A 30 5.96 2.15 -3.28
CA GLY A 30 6.71 0.90 -3.21
C GLY A 30 7.97 0.91 -4.08
N GLY A 31 9.03 0.26 -3.62
CA GLY A 31 10.32 0.19 -4.31
C GLY A 31 11.16 1.47 -4.25
N LEU A 32 10.68 2.54 -3.59
CA LEU A 32 11.50 3.71 -3.31
C LEU A 32 12.49 3.40 -2.18
N THR A 33 13.72 3.92 -2.23
CA THR A 33 14.70 3.74 -1.16
C THR A 33 14.12 4.06 0.23
N GLY A 34 14.16 3.09 1.15
CA GLY A 34 13.66 3.24 2.53
C GLY A 34 12.15 3.01 2.74
N TRP A 35 11.40 2.62 1.70
CA TRP A 35 9.94 2.48 1.78
C TRP A 35 9.47 1.44 2.82
N ILE A 36 10.20 0.34 3.01
CA ILE A 36 9.87 -0.67 4.02
C ILE A 36 9.97 -0.11 5.44
N ASP A 37 11.03 0.66 5.72
CA ASP A 37 11.18 1.29 7.02
C ASP A 37 10.11 2.37 7.22
N ALA A 38 9.74 3.10 6.17
CA ALA A 38 8.62 4.03 6.23
C ALA A 38 7.29 3.33 6.62
N ILE A 39 7.02 2.12 6.11
CA ILE A 39 5.86 1.31 6.54
C ILE A 39 5.96 0.98 8.03
N ARG A 40 7.11 0.50 8.50
CA ARG A 40 7.34 0.14 9.91
C ARG A 40 7.16 1.34 10.83
N TYR A 41 7.72 2.49 10.45
CA TYR A 41 7.58 3.73 11.21
C TYR A 41 6.14 4.22 11.22
N ALA A 42 5.43 4.18 10.09
CA ALA A 42 4.02 4.52 10.05
C ALA A 42 3.20 3.63 11.00
N ALA A 43 3.42 2.32 10.97
CA ALA A 43 2.76 1.38 11.87
C ALA A 43 3.07 1.66 13.35
N ALA A 44 4.35 1.88 13.68
CA ALA A 44 4.80 2.17 15.05
C ALA A 44 4.25 3.50 15.59
N ASN A 45 3.94 4.45 14.72
CA ASN A 45 3.42 5.78 15.09
C ASN A 45 1.90 5.91 14.93
N GLY A 46 1.18 4.79 14.86
CA GLY A 46 -0.27 4.77 14.98
C GLY A 46 -1.05 4.89 13.67
N ALA A 47 -0.43 4.60 12.51
CA ALA A 47 -1.21 4.39 11.29
C ALA A 47 -2.20 3.22 11.48
N ASP A 48 -3.41 3.36 10.95
CA ASP A 48 -4.44 2.33 11.01
C ASP A 48 -4.30 1.31 9.88
N ALA A 49 -3.75 1.75 8.75
CA ALA A 49 -3.41 0.99 7.56
C ALA A 49 -2.31 1.76 6.81
N VAL A 50 -1.68 1.12 5.82
CA VAL A 50 -0.80 1.82 4.88
C VAL A 50 -1.19 1.44 3.46
N GLU A 51 -1.28 2.46 2.60
CA GLU A 51 -1.48 2.31 1.17
C GLU A 51 -0.14 2.27 0.46
N ILE A 52 0.10 1.23 -0.34
CA ILE A 52 1.34 0.98 -1.08
C ILE A 52 1.08 1.27 -2.54
N GLY A 53 1.64 2.38 -3.01
CA GLY A 53 1.60 2.75 -4.42
C GLY A 53 2.51 1.87 -5.25
N ILE A 54 1.96 1.18 -6.25
CA ILE A 54 2.75 0.52 -7.29
C ILE A 54 3.15 1.57 -8.33
N PRO A 55 4.46 1.86 -8.50
CA PRO A 55 4.92 2.83 -9.48
C PRO A 55 4.41 2.52 -10.89
N PHE A 56 4.00 3.56 -11.62
CA PHE A 56 3.48 3.43 -12.98
C PHE A 56 4.13 4.48 -13.88
N SER A 57 4.37 4.11 -15.15
CA SER A 57 5.09 4.96 -16.11
C SER A 57 4.29 6.17 -16.58
N ASP A 58 2.96 6.06 -16.60
CA ASP A 58 2.07 7.08 -17.16
C ASP A 58 0.96 7.45 -16.15
N PRO A 59 1.31 8.00 -14.96
CA PRO A 59 0.33 8.36 -13.94
C PRO A 59 -0.48 9.59 -14.37
N VAL A 60 -1.81 9.50 -14.28
CA VAL A 60 -2.73 10.60 -14.63
C VAL A 60 -3.28 11.30 -13.39
N MET A 61 -3.34 10.61 -12.26
CA MET A 61 -4.06 11.08 -11.05
C MET A 61 -3.13 11.53 -9.92
N ASP A 62 -1.83 11.27 -10.04
CA ASP A 62 -0.86 11.55 -8.97
C ASP A 62 -0.33 12.98 -9.05
N GLY A 63 -0.05 13.59 -7.89
CA GLY A 63 0.64 14.87 -7.83
C GLY A 63 2.14 14.76 -8.16
N PRO A 64 2.83 15.88 -8.44
CA PRO A 64 4.22 15.87 -8.90
C PRO A 64 5.20 15.18 -7.93
N VAL A 65 4.94 15.24 -6.62
CA VAL A 65 5.76 14.56 -5.61
C VAL A 65 5.67 13.04 -5.75
N ILE A 66 4.46 12.49 -5.91
CA ILE A 66 4.23 11.05 -6.06
C ILE A 66 4.73 10.56 -7.43
N GLN A 67 4.57 11.38 -8.47
CA GLN A 67 5.12 11.08 -9.79
C GLN A 67 6.65 10.95 -9.74
N GLN A 68 7.35 11.92 -9.15
CA GLN A 68 8.81 11.86 -9.01
C GLN A 68 9.29 10.67 -8.18
N ALA A 69 8.58 10.33 -7.10
CA ALA A 69 8.86 9.15 -6.30
C ALA A 69 8.69 7.85 -7.11
N SER A 70 7.59 7.75 -7.88
CA SER A 70 7.30 6.61 -8.76
C SER A 70 8.36 6.48 -9.86
N GLU A 71 8.71 7.55 -10.54
CA GLU A 71 9.77 7.55 -11.55
C GLU A 71 11.11 7.11 -10.96
N LYS A 72 11.45 7.56 -9.75
CA LYS A 72 12.68 7.15 -9.07
C LYS A 72 12.66 5.65 -8.77
N ALA A 73 11.57 5.14 -8.20
CA ALA A 73 11.42 3.72 -7.92
C ALA A 73 11.52 2.88 -9.22
N LEU A 74 10.91 3.33 -10.32
CA LEU A 74 11.01 2.67 -11.62
C LEU A 74 12.44 2.66 -12.17
N ARG A 75 13.16 3.79 -12.08
CA ARG A 75 14.58 3.88 -12.48
C ARG A 75 15.47 2.94 -11.65
N ASP A 76 15.13 2.76 -10.39
CA ASP A 76 15.83 1.86 -9.47
C ASP A 76 15.39 0.38 -9.65
N GLY A 77 14.50 0.10 -10.62
CA GLY A 77 14.12 -1.26 -11.03
C GLY A 77 12.87 -1.83 -10.36
N ALA A 78 12.06 -1.01 -9.70
CA ALA A 78 10.85 -1.46 -9.03
C ALA A 78 9.84 -2.10 -10.02
N THR A 79 9.32 -3.27 -9.65
CA THR A 79 8.24 -3.96 -10.36
C THR A 79 7.15 -4.37 -9.37
N PRO A 80 5.90 -4.62 -9.81
CA PRO A 80 4.87 -5.14 -8.91
C PRO A 80 5.32 -6.42 -8.18
N THR A 81 6.00 -7.33 -8.89
CA THR A 81 6.53 -8.57 -8.32
C THR A 81 7.61 -8.33 -7.28
N SER A 82 8.55 -7.41 -7.52
CA SER A 82 9.60 -7.10 -6.53
C SER A 82 9.00 -6.48 -5.28
N ILE A 83 8.04 -5.57 -5.44
CA ILE A 83 7.30 -4.94 -4.32
C ILE A 83 6.55 -6.00 -3.51
N PHE A 84 5.80 -6.90 -4.15
CA PHE A 84 5.10 -7.98 -3.45
C PHE A 84 6.05 -8.93 -2.73
N HIS A 85 7.20 -9.24 -3.33
CA HIS A 85 8.22 -10.06 -2.68
C HIS A 85 8.77 -9.39 -1.41
N GLU A 86 9.06 -8.08 -1.47
CA GLU A 86 9.50 -7.32 -0.30
C GLU A 86 8.41 -7.21 0.76
N LEU A 87 7.14 -6.98 0.38
CA LEU A 87 6.00 -6.91 1.31
C LEU A 87 5.81 -8.18 2.14
N ARG A 88 6.08 -9.36 1.59
CA ARG A 88 5.98 -10.64 2.32
C ARG A 88 6.89 -10.70 3.56
N ASN A 89 7.94 -9.89 3.59
CA ASN A 89 8.91 -9.84 4.69
C ASN A 89 8.64 -8.68 5.66
N VAL A 90 7.55 -7.93 5.46
CA VAL A 90 7.17 -6.81 6.33
C VAL A 90 6.32 -7.34 7.48
N ASP A 91 6.89 -7.34 8.68
CA ASP A 91 6.16 -7.67 9.90
C ASP A 91 5.54 -6.40 10.51
N VAL A 92 4.29 -6.13 10.15
CA VAL A 92 3.45 -5.09 10.77
C VAL A 92 2.06 -5.63 11.05
N GLN A 93 1.48 -5.18 12.17
CA GLN A 93 0.17 -5.63 12.65
C GLN A 93 -1.01 -4.80 12.07
N ILE A 94 -0.74 -3.98 11.07
CA ILE A 94 -1.72 -3.14 10.39
C ILE A 94 -1.89 -3.61 8.94
N PRO A 95 -3.10 -3.51 8.38
CA PRO A 95 -3.34 -3.89 7.00
C PRO A 95 -2.51 -3.03 6.03
N LEU A 96 -1.93 -3.70 5.04
CA LEU A 96 -1.29 -3.09 3.87
C LEU A 96 -2.22 -3.23 2.68
N ILE A 97 -2.40 -2.14 1.93
CA ILE A 97 -3.36 -2.03 0.83
C ILE A 97 -2.59 -1.64 -0.42
N VAL A 98 -2.78 -2.36 -1.51
CA VAL A 98 -2.08 -2.06 -2.77
C VAL A 98 -2.92 -1.06 -3.57
N MET A 99 -2.31 0.06 -3.94
CA MET A 99 -2.85 1.06 -4.87
C MET A 99 -2.11 0.96 -6.19
N CYS A 100 -2.85 0.78 -7.28
CA CYS A 100 -2.25 0.67 -8.61
C CYS A 100 -3.19 1.14 -9.70
N TYR A 101 -2.62 1.55 -10.83
CA TYR A 101 -3.37 1.78 -12.06
C TYR A 101 -3.87 0.45 -12.63
N TYR A 102 -5.09 0.45 -13.16
CA TYR A 102 -5.76 -0.75 -13.64
C TYR A 102 -4.96 -1.54 -14.68
N ASN A 103 -4.23 -0.85 -15.57
CA ASN A 103 -3.41 -1.50 -16.59
C ASN A 103 -2.37 -2.46 -16.01
N THR A 104 -1.85 -2.18 -14.81
CA THR A 104 -0.93 -3.06 -14.09
C THR A 104 -1.60 -4.40 -13.75
N VAL A 105 -2.83 -4.36 -13.25
CA VAL A 105 -3.63 -5.55 -12.95
C VAL A 105 -4.03 -6.26 -14.23
N PHE A 106 -4.48 -5.53 -15.24
CA PHE A 106 -4.95 -6.08 -16.51
C PHE A 106 -3.86 -6.87 -17.25
N ARG A 107 -2.65 -6.32 -17.37
CA ARG A 107 -1.51 -7.01 -17.99
C ARG A 107 -1.02 -8.20 -17.17
N ALA A 108 -1.08 -8.08 -15.84
CA ALA A 108 -0.78 -9.19 -14.95
C ALA A 108 -1.88 -10.26 -14.96
N GLY A 109 -3.10 -9.97 -15.37
CA GLY A 109 -4.25 -10.85 -15.15
C GLY A 109 -4.69 -10.83 -13.69
N HIS A 110 -6.00 -10.66 -13.46
CA HIS A 110 -6.57 -10.36 -12.15
C HIS A 110 -6.25 -11.41 -11.09
N GLU A 111 -6.43 -12.70 -11.41
CA GLU A 111 -6.17 -13.79 -10.46
C GLU A 111 -4.71 -13.88 -10.06
N ARG A 112 -3.78 -13.73 -11.01
CA ARG A 112 -2.34 -13.77 -10.73
C ARG A 112 -1.91 -12.56 -9.89
N PHE A 113 -2.54 -11.41 -10.10
CA PHE A 113 -2.24 -10.21 -9.33
C PHE A 113 -2.78 -10.27 -7.89
N ALA A 114 -3.91 -10.96 -7.67
CA ALA A 114 -4.58 -11.03 -6.37
C ALA A 114 -4.12 -12.16 -5.43
N ASN A 115 -3.26 -13.07 -5.92
CA ASN A 115 -2.71 -14.21 -5.18
C ASN A 115 -1.31 -13.93 -4.61
#